data_AF-A0A9Q0JGH0-F1
#
_entry.id   AF-A0A9Q0JGH0-F1
#
_cell.length_a   1.000
_cell.length_b   1.000
_cell.length_c   1.000
_cell.angle_alpha   90.00
_cell.angle_beta   90.00
_cell.angle_gamma   90.00
#
_symmetry.space_group_name_H-M   'P 1'
#
loop_
_entity.id
_entity.type
_entity.pdbx_description
1 polymer ?
#
loop_
_entity_poly.entity_id
_entity_poly.type
_entity_poly.pdbx_seq_one_letter_code
_entity_poly.pdbx_strand_id
1 'polypeptide(L)'
;MVSVLREKFAHFNLTFSIGGQISFDVFPQGWDKTYCLRYLDEFTEIHFFGDKTHKGGNDHEIYESERTMGHTVTSPDDTVEQCKALFLADQ
;
A
#
# COMPACT_ATOMS: atom_id res chain seq x y z
N MET A 1 -20.34 9.47 -5.65
CA MET A 1 -19.91 10.32 -4.52
C MET A 1 -18.44 10.73 -4.67
N VAL A 2 -17.47 9.81 -4.64
CA VAL A 2 -16.04 10.13 -4.78
C VAL A 2 -15.72 10.89 -6.08
N SER A 3 -16.34 10.52 -7.20
CA SER A 3 -16.19 11.23 -8.49
C SER A 3 -16.56 12.73 -8.40
N VAL A 4 -17.66 13.05 -7.69
CA VAL A 4 -18.13 14.42 -7.49
C VAL A 4 -17.13 15.22 -6.66
N LEU A 5 -16.55 14.61 -5.61
CA LEU A 5 -15.54 15.26 -4.78
C LEU A 5 -14.25 15.50 -5.57
N ARG A 6 -13.82 14.54 -6.39
CA ARG A 6 -12.65 14.69 -7.28
C ARG A 6 -12.80 15.86 -8.24
N GLU A 7 -13.98 16.01 -8.86
CA GLU A 7 -14.25 17.11 -9.79
C GLU A 7 -14.26 18.47 -9.06
N LYS A 8 -15.00 18.58 -7.95
CA LYS A 8 -15.13 19.85 -7.21
C LYS A 8 -13.82 20.33 -6.61
N PHE A 9 -12.96 19.41 -6.18
CA PHE A 9 -11.72 19.72 -5.48
C PHE A 9 -10.47 19.39 -6.30
N ALA A 10 -10.58 19.33 -7.63
CA ALA A 10 -9.47 19.00 -8.53
C ALA A 10 -8.25 19.92 -8.33
N HIS A 11 -8.47 21.18 -7.93
CA HIS A 11 -7.44 22.17 -7.67
C HIS A 11 -6.66 21.96 -6.36
N PHE A 12 -7.11 21.09 -5.45
CA PHE A 12 -6.41 20.79 -4.20
C PHE A 12 -5.43 19.61 -4.29
N ASN A 13 -5.35 18.94 -5.44
CA ASN A 13 -4.48 17.79 -5.67
C ASN A 13 -4.62 16.70 -4.58
N LEU A 14 -5.86 16.30 -4.31
CA LEU A 14 -6.21 15.29 -3.32
C LEU A 14 -6.38 13.91 -3.97
N THR A 15 -5.91 12.89 -3.26
CA THR A 15 -6.19 11.48 -3.53
C THR A 15 -7.39 11.03 -2.70
N PHE A 16 -8.23 10.19 -3.31
CA PHE A 16 -9.41 9.60 -2.68
C PHE A 16 -9.34 8.08 -2.82
N SER A 17 -9.22 7.37 -1.71
CA SER A 17 -9.08 5.90 -1.68
C SER A 17 -10.25 5.27 -0.93
N ILE A 18 -10.86 4.21 -1.49
CA ILE A 18 -11.96 3.52 -0.82
C ILE A 18 -11.37 2.59 0.24
N GLY A 19 -11.81 2.75 1.50
CA GLY A 19 -11.28 2.04 2.65
C GLY A 19 -12.37 1.25 3.37
N GLY A 20 -12.21 -0.07 3.43
CA GLY A 20 -13.18 -0.96 4.06
C GLY A 20 -14.53 -0.97 3.35
N GLN A 21 -15.61 -1.17 4.10
CA GLN A 21 -16.97 -1.32 3.54
C GLN A 21 -17.79 -0.02 3.55
N ILE A 22 -17.44 0.95 4.39
CA ILE A 22 -18.32 2.09 4.69
C ILE A 22 -17.66 3.46 4.57
N SER A 23 -16.35 3.52 4.28
CA SER A 23 -15.56 4.75 4.31
C SER A 23 -14.64 4.90 3.10
N PHE A 24 -14.11 6.10 2.93
CA PHE A 24 -13.03 6.40 2.00
C PHE A 24 -12.16 7.48 2.63
N ASP A 25 -10.86 7.42 2.36
CA ASP A 25 -9.86 8.36 2.85
C ASP A 25 -9.64 9.47 1.83
N VAL A 26 -9.33 10.66 2.33
CA VAL A 26 -8.97 11.84 1.53
C VAL A 26 -7.66 12.41 2.07
N PHE A 27 -6.65 12.49 1.22
CA PHE A 27 -5.31 12.93 1.63
C PHE A 27 -4.59 13.64 0.47
N PRO A 28 -3.57 14.48 0.74
CA PRO A 28 -2.74 15.07 -0.31
C PRO A 28 -2.08 14.01 -1.19
N GLN A 29 -1.85 14.31 -2.47
CA GLN A 29 -1.10 13.40 -3.33
C GLN A 29 0.27 13.05 -2.73
N GLY A 30 0.63 11.76 -2.77
CA GLY A 30 1.89 11.24 -2.22
C GLY A 30 1.89 10.98 -0.71
N TRP A 31 0.72 11.09 -0.06
CA TRP A 31 0.50 10.65 1.33
C TRP A 31 -0.15 9.25 1.41
N ASP A 32 -0.09 8.48 0.33
CA ASP A 32 -0.36 7.04 0.37
C ASP A 32 0.72 6.31 1.21
N LYS A 33 0.65 4.98 1.27
CA LYS A 33 1.54 4.19 2.12
C LYS A 33 3.03 4.40 1.80
N THR A 34 3.40 4.81 0.59
CA THR A 34 4.80 5.15 0.26
C THR A 34 5.39 6.27 1.13
N TYR A 35 4.54 7.08 1.77
CA TYR A 35 4.98 8.15 2.66
C TYR A 35 5.90 7.65 3.78
N CYS A 36 5.66 6.44 4.31
CA CYS A 36 6.50 5.90 5.37
C CYS A 36 7.91 5.52 4.90
N LEU A 37 8.10 5.23 3.60
CA LEU A 37 9.39 4.80 3.06
C LEU A 37 10.47 5.88 3.22
N ARG A 38 10.09 7.15 3.30
CA ARG A 38 10.99 8.30 3.51
C ARG A 38 11.76 8.24 4.84
N TYR A 39 11.36 7.36 5.75
CA TYR A 39 11.95 7.19 7.08
C TYR A 39 12.68 5.86 7.24
N LEU A 40 12.89 5.11 6.14
CA LEU A 40 13.46 3.75 6.15
C LEU A 40 14.74 3.66 5.30
N ASP A 41 15.52 4.75 5.23
CA ASP A 41 16.74 4.83 4.40
C ASP A 41 17.88 3.95 4.92
N GLU A 42 17.82 3.51 6.16
CA GLU A 42 18.80 2.64 6.79
C GLU A 42 18.70 1.16 6.35
N PHE A 43 17.61 0.76 5.68
CA PHE A 43 17.40 -0.61 5.23
C PHE A 43 17.76 -0.78 3.75
N THR A 44 18.58 -1.79 3.45
CA THR A 44 18.93 -2.17 2.08
C THR A 44 17.84 -2.98 1.39
N GLU A 45 17.00 -3.66 2.16
CA GLU A 45 15.93 -4.54 1.68
C GLU A 45 14.68 -4.29 2.53
N ILE A 46 13.56 -3.99 1.86
CA ILE A 46 12.27 -3.71 2.52
C ILE A 46 11.23 -4.63 1.88
N HIS A 47 10.73 -5.59 2.64
CA HIS A 47 9.61 -6.42 2.21
C HIS A 47 8.30 -5.76 2.63
N PHE A 48 7.40 -5.56 1.67
CA PHE A 48 6.05 -5.10 1.93
C PHE A 48 5.06 -6.24 1.64
N PHE A 49 4.19 -6.56 2.60
CA PHE A 49 3.12 -7.55 2.43
C PHE A 49 1.76 -6.84 2.50
N GLY A 50 0.91 -7.02 1.48
CA GLY A 50 -0.40 -6.35 1.41
C GLY A 50 -1.44 -7.15 0.63
N ASP A 51 -2.72 -6.94 0.92
CA ASP A 51 -3.84 -7.67 0.32
C ASP A 51 -4.61 -6.86 -0.74
N LYS A 52 -4.39 -5.54 -0.80
CA LYS A 52 -5.04 -4.62 -1.75
C LYS A 52 -4.00 -3.97 -2.66
N THR A 53 -3.16 -4.79 -3.29
CA THR A 53 -2.02 -4.40 -4.13
C THR A 53 -2.37 -4.10 -5.59
N HIS A 54 -3.59 -4.46 -6.03
CA HIS A 54 -4.09 -4.15 -7.37
C HIS A 54 -4.31 -2.64 -7.55
N LYS A 55 -4.25 -2.15 -8.80
CA LYS A 55 -4.46 -0.73 -9.12
C LYS A 55 -5.78 -0.21 -8.54
N GLY A 56 -5.69 0.80 -7.67
CA GLY A 56 -6.82 1.40 -6.96
C GLY A 56 -7.10 0.82 -5.56
N GLY A 57 -6.42 -0.26 -5.19
CA GLY A 57 -6.33 -0.71 -3.80
C GLY A 57 -5.36 0.16 -3.01
N ASN A 58 -5.55 0.24 -1.69
CA ASN A 58 -4.81 1.16 -0.82
C ASN A 58 -3.36 0.72 -0.54
N ASP A 59 -2.94 -0.47 -0.97
CA ASP A 59 -1.56 -0.96 -0.87
C ASP A 59 -0.79 -0.83 -2.19
N HIS A 60 -1.46 -0.44 -3.28
CA HIS A 60 -0.89 -0.48 -4.63
C HIS A 60 0.38 0.34 -4.75
N GLU A 61 0.37 1.59 -4.29
CA GLU A 61 1.49 2.51 -4.45
C GLU A 61 2.75 2.05 -3.69
N ILE A 62 2.59 1.52 -2.48
CA ILE A 62 3.72 0.98 -1.71
C ILE A 62 4.19 -0.35 -2.26
N TYR A 63 3.29 -1.20 -2.76
CA TYR A 63 3.64 -2.48 -3.38
C TYR A 63 4.45 -2.31 -4.67
N GLU A 64 4.11 -1.34 -5.52
CA GLU A 64 4.81 -1.04 -6.78
C GLU A 64 6.06 -0.16 -6.59
N SER A 65 6.36 0.26 -5.36
CA SER A 65 7.52 1.11 -5.08
C SER A 65 8.83 0.37 -5.37
N GLU A 66 9.73 0.99 -6.11
CA GLU A 66 11.09 0.44 -6.37
C GLU A 66 11.90 0.20 -5.09
N ARG A 67 11.51 0.83 -3.97
CA ARG A 67 12.15 0.64 -2.67
C ARG A 67 11.69 -0.61 -1.93
N THR A 68 10.66 -1.29 -2.42
CA THR A 68 10.07 -2.44 -1.73
C THR A 68 10.09 -3.68 -2.61
N MET A 69 10.32 -4.82 -1.97
CA MET A 69 9.95 -6.12 -2.52
C MET A 69 8.51 -6.41 -2.10
N GLY A 70 7.58 -6.18 -3.03
CA GLY A 70 6.15 -6.34 -2.79
C GLY A 70 5.69 -7.80 -2.83
N HIS A 71 4.90 -8.18 -1.83
CA HIS A 71 4.28 -9.50 -1.68
C HIS A 71 2.77 -9.32 -1.56
N THR A 72 2.03 -9.85 -2.53
CA THR A 72 0.56 -9.88 -2.43
C THR A 72 0.15 -11.07 -1.56
N VAL A 73 -0.66 -10.80 -0.54
CA VAL A 73 -1.19 -11.83 0.38
C VAL A 73 -2.72 -11.84 0.33
N THR A 74 -3.32 -12.98 0.61
CA THR A 74 -4.78 -13.17 0.57
C THR A 74 -5.39 -13.34 1.96
N SER A 75 -4.55 -13.64 2.96
CA SER A 75 -4.96 -13.86 4.35
C SER A 75 -3.76 -13.72 5.28
N PRO A 76 -3.98 -13.61 6.61
CA PRO A 76 -2.89 -13.66 7.58
C PRO A 76 -2.07 -14.95 7.50
N ASP A 77 -2.70 -16.09 7.21
CA ASP A 77 -2.01 -17.39 7.10
C ASP A 77 -1.07 -17.42 5.88
N ASP A 78 -1.50 -16.85 4.75
CA ASP A 78 -0.68 -16.68 3.54
C ASP A 78 0.55 -15.80 3.82
N THR A 79 0.39 -14.70 4.57
CA THR A 79 1.54 -13.89 5.04
C THR A 79 2.52 -14.73 5.86
N VAL A 80 2.03 -15.60 6.75
CA VAL A 80 2.89 -16.47 7.58
C VAL A 80 3.62 -17.49 6.71
N GLU A 81 2.95 -18.11 5.74
CA GLU A 81 3.56 -19.06 4.81
C GLU A 81 4.66 -18.40 3.97
N GLN A 82 4.40 -17.22 3.42
CA GLN A 82 5.38 -16.47 2.64
C GLN A 82 6.57 -16.04 3.50
N CYS A 83 6.35 -15.55 4.73
CA CYS A 83 7.44 -15.21 5.66
C CYS A 83 8.29 -16.43 6.00
N LYS A 84 7.68 -17.59 6.24
CA LYS A 84 8.43 -18.84 6.50
C LYS A 84 9.29 -19.23 5.31
N ALA A 85 8.73 -19.19 4.10
CA ALA A 85 9.45 -19.53 2.88
C ALA A 85 10.63 -18.58 2.59
N LEU A 86 10.48 -17.28 2.88
CA LEU A 86 11.51 -16.28 2.62
C LEU A 86 12.62 -16.26 3.68
N PHE A 87 12.26 -16.41 4.95
CA PHE A 87 13.19 -16.09 6.05
C PHE A 87 13.56 -17.29 6.92
N LEU A 88 12.89 -18.45 6.76
CA LEU A 88 13.06 -19.62 7.62
C LEU A 88 13.27 -20.93 6.83
N ALA A 89 13.39 -20.88 5.50
CA ALA A 89 13.52 -22.07 4.66
C ALA A 89 14.82 -22.87 4.87
N ASP A 90 15.85 -22.25 5.45
CA ASP A 90 17.15 -22.87 5.73
C ASP A 90 17.34 -23.26 7.22
N GLN A 91 16.26 -23.42 7.99
CA GLN A 91 16.29 -23.99 9.36
C GLN A 91 16.03 -25.49 9.39
#